data_AF-I4A5C9-F1
#
_entry.id   AF-I4A5C9-F1
#
_cell.length_a   1.000
_cell.length_b   1.000
_cell.length_c   1.000
_cell.angle_alpha   90.00
_cell.angle_beta   90.00
_cell.angle_gamma   90.00
#
_symmetry.space_group_name_H-M   'P 1'
#
loop_
_entity.id
_entity.type
_entity.pdbx_description
1 polymer ?
#
loop_
_entity_poly.entity_id
_entity_poly.type
_entity_poly.pdbx_seq_one_letter_code
_entity_poly.pdbx_strand_id
1 'polypeptide(L)'
;MSSTKHTTRQQIEDMRKEIQAKKLKKSDLHNNKNLKVDRLGGRNDLLKALSRMLFGVIVVTLLFSLVSINMAKGRGEVPSIFGYYLFVIESGSMEPTLKVGTVILSHEPRNPERLEKNDIVTFQTLSGAIITHRIIEVLDEGAGSIGYLTKGDNPINVIDQEVLTPERVIGVFIARLPLS
;
A
#
# COMPACT_ATOMS: atom_id res chain seq x y z
N MET A 1 -84.22 23.87 30.17
CA MET A 1 -83.47 24.13 31.43
C MET A 1 -82.51 22.96 31.68
N SER A 2 -81.26 23.13 31.24
CA SER A 2 -80.02 23.09 32.03
C SER A 2 -79.72 21.77 32.76
N SER A 3 -78.81 20.98 32.18
CA SER A 3 -78.18 19.81 32.79
C SER A 3 -76.85 20.24 33.40
N THR A 4 -76.77 20.30 34.73
CA THR A 4 -75.53 20.54 35.46
C THR A 4 -75.02 19.23 36.07
N LYS A 5 -74.00 18.65 35.42
CA LYS A 5 -73.20 17.55 35.97
C LYS A 5 -72.47 18.04 37.22
N HIS A 6 -72.85 17.55 38.39
CA HIS A 6 -72.04 17.71 39.61
C HIS A 6 -71.10 16.51 39.75
N THR A 7 -69.80 16.72 39.54
CA THR A 7 -68.77 15.75 39.92
C THR A 7 -68.54 15.81 41.43
N THR A 8 -68.61 14.66 42.11
CA THR A 8 -68.43 14.53 43.56
C THR A 8 -66.99 14.93 43.95
N ARG A 9 -66.78 15.62 45.09
CA ARG A 9 -65.43 16.06 45.54
C ARG A 9 -64.39 14.93 45.55
N GLN A 10 -64.79 13.71 45.90
CA GLN A 10 -63.93 12.52 45.86
C GLN A 10 -63.38 12.23 44.44
N GLN A 11 -64.20 12.36 43.40
CA GLN A 11 -63.78 12.12 42.02
C GLN A 11 -62.70 13.12 41.57
N ILE A 12 -62.74 14.35 42.08
CA ILE A 12 -61.74 15.38 41.77
C ILE A 12 -60.40 15.06 42.44
N GLU A 13 -60.43 14.56 43.68
CA GLU A 13 -59.22 14.20 44.43
C GLU A 13 -58.55 12.94 43.86
N ASP A 14 -59.32 11.91 43.53
CA ASP A 14 -58.80 10.69 42.92
C ASP A 14 -58.20 10.96 41.53
N MET A 15 -58.87 11.80 40.74
CA MET A 15 -58.35 12.24 39.44
C MET A 15 -57.05 13.04 39.58
N ARG A 16 -56.90 13.88 40.62
CA ARG A 16 -55.63 14.59 40.89
C ARG A 16 -54.50 13.64 41.30
N LYS A 17 -54.79 12.64 42.13
CA LYS A 17 -53.81 11.61 42.53
C LYS A 17 -53.35 10.79 41.33
N GLU A 18 -54.25 10.39 40.44
CA GLU A 18 -53.88 9.70 39.20
C GLU A 18 -53.00 10.56 38.29
N ILE A 19 -53.34 11.84 38.13
CA ILE A 19 -52.55 12.77 37.33
C ILE A 19 -51.13 12.91 37.91
N GLN A 20 -51.00 13.01 39.22
CA GLN A 20 -49.69 13.07 39.88
C GLN A 20 -48.91 11.76 39.74
N ALA A 21 -49.54 10.60 39.94
CA ALA A 21 -48.90 9.30 39.76
C ALA A 21 -48.45 9.07 38.31
N LYS A 22 -49.26 9.46 37.33
CA LYS A 22 -48.90 9.40 35.90
C LYS A 22 -47.76 10.36 35.57
N LYS A 23 -47.70 11.55 36.20
CA LYS A 23 -46.58 12.49 36.05
C LYS A 23 -45.28 11.93 36.61
N LEU A 24 -45.29 11.36 37.82
CA LEU A 24 -44.13 10.71 38.45
C LEU A 24 -43.64 9.52 37.62
N LYS A 25 -44.55 8.63 37.23
CA LYS A 25 -44.19 7.46 36.41
C LYS A 25 -43.65 7.86 35.04
N LYS A 26 -44.17 8.95 34.44
CA LYS A 26 -43.69 9.49 33.17
C LYS A 26 -42.32 10.17 33.31
N SER A 27 -42.07 10.90 34.41
CA SER A 27 -40.75 11.49 34.68
C SER A 27 -39.71 10.41 34.95
N ASP A 28 -40.04 9.38 35.73
CA ASP A 28 -39.14 8.27 36.03
C ASP A 28 -38.80 7.45 34.77
N LEU A 29 -39.79 7.23 33.90
CA LEU A 29 -39.59 6.56 32.61
C LEU A 29 -38.68 7.39 31.68
N HIS A 30 -38.86 8.72 31.66
CA HIS A 30 -38.04 9.62 30.86
C HIS A 30 -36.61 9.69 31.38
N ASN A 31 -36.43 9.76 32.71
CA ASN A 31 -35.13 9.81 33.36
C ASN A 31 -34.35 8.50 33.15
N ASN A 32 -35.01 7.35 33.29
CA ASN A 32 -34.39 6.03 33.09
C ASN A 32 -34.02 5.76 31.62
N LYS A 33 -34.78 6.32 30.66
CA LYS A 33 -34.40 6.28 29.23
C LYS A 33 -33.12 7.07 28.96
N ASN A 34 -32.99 8.28 29.50
CA ASN A 34 -31.76 9.08 29.35
C ASN A 34 -30.53 8.37 29.96
N LEU A 35 -30.68 7.79 31.16
CA LEU A 35 -29.62 7.01 31.83
C LEU A 35 -29.15 5.77 31.04
N LYS A 36 -30.06 5.10 30.31
CA LYS A 36 -29.69 3.96 29.45
C LYS A 36 -29.07 4.41 28.11
N VAL A 37 -29.55 5.51 27.53
CA VAL A 37 -29.01 6.05 26.27
C VAL A 37 -27.55 6.51 26.45
N ASP A 38 -27.23 7.15 27.56
CA ASP A 38 -25.84 7.57 27.87
C ASP A 38 -24.88 6.39 28.06
N ARG A 39 -25.34 5.27 28.65
CA ARG A 39 -24.50 4.08 28.85
C ARG A 39 -24.27 3.24 27.58
N LEU A 40 -25.15 3.34 26.58
CA LEU A 40 -25.01 2.62 25.30
C LEU A 40 -24.30 3.43 24.20
N GLY A 41 -24.30 4.78 24.27
CA GLY A 41 -23.62 5.66 23.32
C GLY A 41 -22.09 5.55 23.38
N GLY A 42 -21.52 5.47 24.60
CA GLY A 42 -20.06 5.53 24.80
C GLY A 42 -19.26 4.43 24.11
N ARG A 43 -19.77 3.19 24.02
CA ARG A 43 -19.07 2.09 23.32
C ARG A 43 -19.02 2.29 21.81
N ASN A 44 -20.08 2.83 21.22
CA ASN A 44 -20.16 3.06 19.78
C ASN A 44 -19.35 4.29 19.37
N ASP A 45 -19.26 5.30 20.24
CA ASP A 45 -18.48 6.50 19.95
C ASP A 45 -16.97 6.27 20.11
N LEU A 46 -16.56 5.42 21.06
CA LEU A 46 -15.17 4.93 21.15
C LEU A 46 -14.78 4.08 19.93
N LEU A 47 -15.66 3.18 19.48
CA LEU A 47 -15.41 2.38 18.27
C LEU A 47 -15.34 3.24 17.00
N LYS A 48 -16.21 4.27 16.88
CA LYS A 48 -16.14 5.25 15.77
C LYS A 48 -14.87 6.09 15.83
N ALA A 49 -14.44 6.52 17.02
CA ALA A 49 -13.21 7.29 17.20
C ALA A 49 -11.97 6.44 16.85
N LEU A 50 -11.93 5.19 17.31
CA LEU A 50 -10.87 4.24 16.97
C LEU A 50 -10.87 3.93 15.46
N SER A 51 -12.04 3.74 14.86
CA SER A 51 -12.18 3.54 13.41
C SER A 51 -11.68 4.75 12.61
N ARG A 52 -12.02 5.98 13.01
CA ARG A 52 -11.51 7.22 12.39
C ARG A 52 -10.01 7.36 12.56
N MET A 53 -9.47 7.02 13.73
CA MET A 53 -8.03 7.03 13.98
C MET A 53 -7.31 6.01 13.11
N LEU A 54 -7.80 4.76 13.06
CA LEU A 54 -7.21 3.70 12.25
C LEU A 54 -7.26 4.04 10.76
N PHE A 55 -8.40 4.58 10.30
CA PHE A 55 -8.56 5.08 8.93
C PHE A 55 -7.58 6.22 8.63
N GLY A 56 -7.44 7.18 9.55
CA GLY A 56 -6.47 8.26 9.44
C GLY A 56 -5.02 7.76 9.36
N VAL A 57 -4.66 6.78 10.19
CA VAL A 57 -3.34 6.13 10.15
C VAL A 57 -3.10 5.47 8.79
N ILE A 58 -4.06 4.68 8.29
CA ILE A 58 -3.95 4.02 6.99
C ILE A 58 -3.79 5.06 5.86
N VAL A 59 -4.58 6.14 5.87
CA VAL A 59 -4.48 7.22 4.88
C VAL A 59 -3.13 7.91 4.95
N VAL A 60 -2.63 8.24 6.15
CA VAL A 60 -1.30 8.86 6.33
C VAL A 60 -0.20 7.92 5.84
N THR A 61 -0.27 6.61 6.13
CA THR A 61 0.69 5.62 5.64
C THR A 61 0.65 5.51 4.11
N LEU A 62 -0.53 5.51 3.50
CA LEU A 62 -0.68 5.52 2.03
C LEU A 62 -0.09 6.79 1.41
N LEU A 63 -0.41 7.96 1.96
CA LEU A 63 0.15 9.23 1.49
C LEU A 63 1.67 9.28 1.63
N PHE A 64 2.20 8.81 2.76
CA PHE A 64 3.63 8.67 2.97
C PHE A 64 4.27 7.77 1.90
N SER A 65 3.69 6.59 1.64
CA SER A 65 4.20 5.69 0.59
C SER A 65 4.20 6.35 -0.80
N LEU A 66 3.17 7.14 -1.11
CA LEU A 66 3.05 7.85 -2.38
C LEU A 66 4.17 8.90 -2.54
N VAL A 67 4.43 9.67 -1.47
CA VAL A 67 5.51 10.67 -1.42
C VAL A 67 6.88 9.98 -1.54
N SER A 68 7.11 8.89 -0.80
CA SER A 68 8.35 8.11 -0.88
C SER A 68 8.63 7.59 -2.30
N ILE A 69 7.61 7.06 -3.00
CA ILE A 69 7.76 6.58 -4.38
C ILE A 69 8.10 7.73 -5.33
N ASN A 70 7.44 8.89 -5.19
CA ASN A 70 7.74 10.06 -6.03
C ASN A 70 9.13 10.63 -5.78
N MET A 71 9.60 10.64 -4.52
CA MET A 71 10.98 11.04 -4.20
C MET A 71 12.01 10.05 -4.75
N ALA A 72 11.75 8.74 -4.65
CA ALA A 72 12.63 7.69 -5.19
C ALA A 72 12.76 7.82 -6.71
N LYS A 73 11.64 8.00 -7.44
CA LYS A 73 11.64 8.30 -8.88
C LYS A 73 12.47 9.54 -9.22
N GLY A 74 12.39 10.59 -8.40
CA GLY A 74 13.17 11.82 -8.59
C GLY A 74 14.68 11.66 -8.37
N ARG A 75 15.12 10.62 -7.65
CA ARG A 75 16.53 10.27 -7.44
C ARG A 75 17.04 9.16 -8.36
N GLY A 76 16.17 8.56 -9.18
CA GLY A 76 16.49 7.36 -9.95
C GLY A 76 16.62 6.09 -9.10
N GLU A 77 16.20 6.14 -7.83
CA GLU A 77 16.23 4.98 -6.93
C GLU A 77 15.05 4.05 -7.25
N VAL A 78 15.35 2.78 -7.56
CA VAL A 78 14.32 1.76 -7.75
C VAL A 78 13.85 1.28 -6.38
N PRO A 79 12.53 1.29 -6.10
CA PRO A 79 12.02 0.80 -4.82
C PRO A 79 12.37 -0.68 -4.63
N SER A 80 12.96 -1.01 -3.48
CA SER A 80 13.35 -2.37 -3.12
C SER A 80 12.73 -2.79 -1.79
N ILE A 81 12.54 -4.09 -1.61
CA ILE A 81 12.08 -4.69 -0.36
C ILE A 81 13.17 -5.66 0.09
N PHE A 82 13.90 -5.31 1.16
CA PHE A 82 15.02 -6.10 1.68
C PHE A 82 16.11 -6.45 0.63
N GLY A 83 16.39 -5.52 -0.30
CA GLY A 83 17.37 -5.74 -1.38
C GLY A 83 16.84 -6.59 -2.54
N TYR A 84 15.53 -6.83 -2.60
CA TYR A 84 14.88 -7.45 -3.76
C TYR A 84 14.07 -6.44 -4.55
N TYR A 85 14.08 -6.64 -5.86
CA TYR A 85 13.40 -5.81 -6.85
C TYR A 85 12.42 -6.65 -7.66
N LEU A 86 11.32 -6.03 -8.05
CA LEU A 86 10.38 -6.57 -9.01
C LEU A 86 10.41 -5.67 -10.25
N PHE A 87 10.71 -6.27 -11.41
CA PHE A 87 10.67 -5.60 -12.70
C PHE A 87 9.68 -6.26 -13.63
N VAL A 88 9.12 -5.50 -14.55
CA VAL A 88 8.31 -6.01 -15.66
C VAL A 88 9.15 -5.89 -16.93
N ILE A 89 9.21 -6.94 -17.74
CA ILE A 89 9.89 -6.89 -19.04
C ILE A 89 9.02 -6.14 -20.04
N GLU A 90 9.48 -4.97 -20.48
CA GLU A 90 8.69 -4.06 -21.33
C GLU A 90 8.95 -4.24 -22.83
N SER A 91 10.02 -4.93 -23.22
CA SER A 91 10.40 -5.10 -24.62
C SER A 91 10.73 -6.55 -24.96
N GLY A 92 10.69 -6.88 -26.25
CA GLY A 92 11.03 -8.22 -26.76
C GLY A 92 12.54 -8.49 -26.79
N SER A 93 13.38 -7.66 -26.15
CA SER A 93 14.83 -7.80 -26.23
C SER A 93 15.35 -9.06 -25.55
N MET A 94 14.62 -9.56 -24.55
CA MET A 94 14.97 -10.77 -23.80
C MET A 94 14.24 -12.03 -24.29
N GLU A 95 13.48 -11.96 -25.39
CA GLU A 95 12.86 -13.15 -25.97
C GLU A 95 13.92 -14.08 -26.59
N PRO A 96 13.80 -15.41 -26.49
CA PRO A 96 12.68 -16.16 -25.90
C PRO A 96 12.78 -16.38 -24.38
N THR A 97 13.88 -16.00 -23.74
CA THR A 97 14.16 -16.27 -22.32
C THR A 97 13.11 -15.64 -21.40
N LEU A 98 12.82 -14.35 -21.61
CA LEU A 98 11.81 -13.59 -20.89
C LEU A 98 10.92 -12.88 -21.90
N LYS A 99 9.62 -13.21 -21.86
CA LYS A 99 8.62 -12.60 -22.74
C LYS A 99 8.23 -11.21 -22.24
N VAL A 100 7.75 -10.36 -23.15
CA VAL A 100 7.10 -9.10 -22.79
C VAL A 100 5.99 -9.34 -21.77
N GLY A 101 5.92 -8.49 -20.74
CA GLY A 101 4.96 -8.58 -19.63
C GLY A 101 5.38 -9.55 -18.51
N THR A 102 6.48 -10.30 -18.65
CA THR A 102 6.99 -11.16 -17.58
C THR A 102 7.42 -10.32 -16.39
N VAL A 103 6.95 -10.67 -15.19
CA VAL A 103 7.49 -10.12 -13.94
C VAL A 103 8.67 -10.94 -13.49
N ILE A 104 9.79 -10.27 -13.22
CA ILE A 104 11.01 -10.89 -12.73
C ILE A 104 11.33 -10.43 -11.31
N LEU A 105 11.84 -11.37 -10.52
CA LEU A 105 12.46 -11.14 -9.23
C LEU A 105 13.97 -11.01 -9.44
N SER A 106 14.53 -9.90 -8.97
CA SER A 106 15.97 -9.64 -9.00
C SER A 106 16.46 -9.28 -7.60
N HIS A 107 17.74 -9.51 -7.31
CA HIS A 107 18.37 -9.09 -6.06
C HIS A 107 19.46 -8.06 -6.29
N GLU A 108 19.69 -7.21 -5.30
CA GLU A 108 20.82 -6.30 -5.25
C GLU A 108 22.14 -7.09 -5.25
N PRO A 109 23.07 -6.83 -6.18
CA PRO A 109 24.34 -7.54 -6.22
C PRO A 109 25.20 -7.17 -5.00
N ARG A 110 25.63 -8.16 -4.21
CA ARG A 110 26.56 -7.93 -3.10
C ARG A 110 27.95 -7.48 -3.56
N ASN A 111 28.36 -7.95 -4.73
CA ASN A 111 29.62 -7.59 -5.35
C ASN A 111 29.40 -7.46 -6.88
N PRO A 112 29.03 -6.26 -7.36
CA PRO A 112 28.79 -6.05 -8.78
C PRO A 112 30.07 -6.09 -9.63
N GLU A 113 31.27 -6.20 -9.03
CA GLU A 113 32.55 -6.42 -9.70
C GLU A 113 32.86 -7.91 -9.92
N ARG A 114 31.96 -8.81 -9.50
CA ARG A 114 32.15 -10.28 -9.64
C ARG A 114 30.99 -10.93 -10.38
N LEU A 115 30.34 -10.18 -11.27
CA LEU A 115 29.30 -10.74 -12.13
C LEU A 115 29.97 -11.54 -13.23
N GLU A 116 29.28 -12.59 -13.68
CA GLU A 116 29.83 -13.55 -14.60
C GLU A 116 29.13 -13.48 -15.96
N LYS A 117 29.81 -14.01 -16.98
CA LYS A 117 29.18 -14.26 -18.27
C LYS A 117 27.94 -15.13 -18.08
N ASN A 118 26.87 -14.73 -18.76
CA ASN A 118 25.51 -15.28 -18.72
C ASN A 118 24.62 -14.77 -17.58
N ASP A 119 25.09 -13.94 -16.66
CA ASP A 119 24.19 -13.28 -15.71
C ASP A 119 23.22 -12.37 -16.47
N ILE A 120 21.94 -12.40 -16.08
CA ILE A 120 20.93 -11.46 -16.57
C ILE A 120 20.82 -10.35 -15.53
N VAL A 121 21.06 -9.12 -15.97
CA VAL A 121 21.16 -7.96 -15.10
C VAL A 121 20.18 -6.89 -15.54
N THR A 122 19.54 -6.26 -14.56
CA THR A 122 18.79 -5.02 -14.72
C THR A 122 19.69 -3.86 -14.32
N PHE A 123 19.87 -2.88 -15.20
CA PHE A 123 20.80 -1.78 -15.00
C PHE A 123 20.29 -0.49 -15.62
N GLN A 124 20.90 0.63 -15.22
CA GLN A 124 20.61 1.95 -15.78
C GLN A 124 21.57 2.30 -16.92
N THR A 125 21.06 2.67 -18.08
CA THR A 125 21.85 3.21 -19.20
C THR A 125 22.37 4.61 -18.89
N LEU A 126 23.34 5.11 -19.65
CA LEU A 126 23.82 6.49 -19.51
C LEU A 126 22.73 7.52 -19.83
N SER A 127 21.74 7.14 -20.65
CA SER A 127 20.53 7.94 -20.91
C SER A 127 19.50 7.91 -19.78
N GLY A 128 19.73 7.14 -18.71
CA GLY A 128 18.85 7.02 -17.55
C GLY A 128 17.76 5.97 -17.68
N ALA A 129 17.68 5.24 -18.79
CA ALA A 129 16.70 4.16 -18.99
C ALA A 129 17.08 2.93 -18.18
N ILE A 130 16.10 2.21 -17.65
CA ILE A 130 16.30 0.94 -16.95
C ILE A 130 15.99 -0.20 -17.91
N ILE A 131 16.99 -1.04 -18.19
CA ILE A 131 16.86 -2.17 -19.11
C ILE A 131 17.38 -3.45 -18.47
N THR A 132 16.97 -4.60 -18.99
CA THR A 132 17.42 -5.92 -18.53
C THR A 132 18.02 -6.69 -19.69
N HIS A 133 19.32 -7.02 -19.63
CA HIS A 133 20.05 -7.77 -20.65
C HIS A 133 21.01 -8.78 -20.03
N ARG A 134 21.56 -9.68 -20.84
CA ARG A 134 22.53 -10.69 -20.41
C ARG A 134 23.97 -10.21 -20.60
N ILE A 135 24.82 -10.44 -19.62
CA ILE A 135 26.27 -10.27 -19.75
C ILE A 135 26.81 -11.32 -20.72
N ILE A 136 27.39 -10.88 -21.82
CA ILE A 136 28.00 -11.76 -22.82
C ILE A 136 29.52 -11.83 -22.70
N GLU A 137 30.12 -10.82 -22.06
CA GLU A 137 31.56 -10.70 -21.86
C GLU A 137 31.87 -9.87 -20.61
N VAL A 138 32.89 -10.29 -19.86
CA VAL A 138 33.46 -9.55 -18.73
C VAL A 138 34.76 -8.94 -19.22
N LEU A 139 34.85 -7.61 -19.15
CA LEU A 139 36.04 -6.84 -19.48
C LEU A 139 36.80 -6.57 -18.19
N ASP A 140 37.84 -7.34 -17.93
CA ASP A 140 38.75 -7.15 -16.79
C ASP A 140 40.12 -6.73 -17.33
N GLU A 141 40.44 -5.44 -17.23
CA GLU A 141 41.73 -4.91 -17.69
C GLU A 141 42.83 -5.01 -16.62
N GLY A 142 42.60 -5.68 -15.48
CA GLY A 142 43.60 -5.93 -14.44
C GLY A 142 44.07 -4.69 -13.66
N ALA A 143 43.62 -3.49 -14.05
CA ALA A 143 43.96 -2.20 -13.43
C ALA A 143 42.87 -1.65 -12.49
N GLY A 144 41.88 -2.48 -12.12
CA GLY A 144 40.77 -2.10 -11.24
C GLY A 144 39.55 -1.51 -11.97
N SER A 145 39.58 -1.45 -13.30
CA SER A 145 38.42 -1.12 -14.13
C SER A 145 37.81 -2.41 -14.69
N ILE A 146 36.72 -2.86 -14.07
CA ILE A 146 35.88 -3.94 -14.60
C ILE A 146 34.68 -3.35 -15.34
N GLY A 147 34.33 -3.96 -16.46
CA GLY A 147 33.13 -3.62 -17.23
C GLY A 147 32.48 -4.86 -17.82
N TYR A 148 31.26 -4.69 -18.33
CA TYR A 148 30.48 -5.78 -18.90
C TYR A 148 29.93 -5.37 -20.26
N LEU A 149 30.07 -6.25 -21.24
CA LEU A 149 29.28 -6.15 -22.46
C LEU A 149 27.98 -6.90 -22.26
N THR A 150 26.88 -6.21 -22.53
CA THR A 150 25.54 -6.77 -22.40
C THR A 150 24.84 -6.87 -23.75
N LYS A 151 23.91 -7.81 -23.85
CA LYS A 151 23.08 -8.00 -25.04
C LYS A 151 21.75 -8.64 -24.63
N GLY A 152 20.66 -8.18 -25.21
CA GLY A 152 19.38 -8.88 -25.07
C GLY A 152 19.40 -10.24 -25.77
N ASP A 153 18.76 -11.24 -25.15
CA ASP A 153 18.75 -12.62 -25.63
C ASP A 153 18.10 -12.81 -27.03
N ASN A 154 17.32 -11.83 -27.49
CA ASN A 154 16.74 -11.86 -28.82
C ASN A 154 17.84 -11.92 -29.89
N PRO A 155 17.80 -12.91 -30.81
CA PRO A 155 18.78 -13.03 -31.87
C PRO A 155 18.91 -11.80 -32.76
N ILE A 156 17.84 -11.00 -32.91
CA ILE A 156 17.87 -9.77 -33.72
C ILE A 156 18.58 -8.61 -33.03
N ASN A 157 18.77 -8.67 -31.72
CA ASN A 157 19.47 -7.63 -30.99
C ASN A 157 20.95 -7.63 -31.33
N VAL A 158 21.56 -6.45 -31.24
CA VAL A 158 23.00 -6.25 -31.26
C VAL A 158 23.53 -6.11 -29.84
N ILE A 159 24.85 -6.16 -29.69
CA ILE A 159 25.53 -5.85 -28.42
C ILE A 159 25.21 -4.40 -28.05
N ASP A 160 24.97 -4.15 -26.77
CA ASP A 160 24.76 -2.80 -26.27
C ASP A 160 26.02 -1.96 -26.50
N GLN A 161 25.86 -0.73 -27.01
CA GLN A 161 26.99 0.14 -27.35
C GLN A 161 27.73 0.65 -26.11
N GLU A 162 27.05 0.69 -24.97
CA GLU A 162 27.61 1.15 -23.70
C GLU A 162 28.24 -0.02 -22.94
N VAL A 163 29.48 0.15 -22.48
CA VAL A 163 30.08 -0.76 -21.49
C VAL A 163 29.40 -0.54 -20.14
N LEU A 164 28.77 -1.59 -19.61
CA LEU A 164 28.13 -1.56 -18.30
C LEU A 164 29.19 -1.59 -17.20
N THR A 165 29.17 -0.59 -16.32
CA THR A 165 30.03 -0.55 -15.12
C THR A 165 29.29 -1.13 -13.92
N PRO A 166 29.99 -1.68 -12.92
CA PRO A 166 29.39 -2.28 -11.72
C PRO A 166 28.38 -1.39 -11.01
N GLU A 167 28.61 -0.08 -10.96
CA GLU A 167 27.81 0.88 -10.19
C GLU A 167 26.42 1.11 -10.79
N ARG A 168 26.26 0.82 -12.09
CA ARG A 168 24.98 0.97 -12.80
C ARG A 168 24.10 -0.27 -12.70
N VAL A 169 24.62 -1.37 -12.16
CA VAL A 169 23.85 -2.60 -11.95
C VAL A 169 22.89 -2.39 -10.79
N ILE A 170 21.59 -2.52 -11.08
CA ILE A 170 20.54 -2.37 -10.07
C ILE A 170 20.22 -3.74 -9.45
N GLY A 171 20.10 -4.77 -10.27
CA GLY A 171 19.75 -6.09 -9.78
C GLY A 171 20.14 -7.23 -10.71
N VAL A 172 20.40 -8.39 -10.13
CA VAL A 172 20.68 -9.64 -10.85
C VAL A 172 19.43 -10.51 -10.80
N PHE A 173 19.03 -11.03 -11.96
CA PHE A 173 17.85 -11.87 -12.12
C PHE A 173 17.96 -13.17 -11.30
N ILE A 174 16.89 -13.50 -10.58
CA ILE A 174 16.76 -14.77 -9.84
C ILE A 174 15.77 -15.69 -10.55
N ALA A 175 14.56 -15.19 -10.76
CA ALA A 175 13.45 -15.99 -11.24
C ALA A 175 12.40 -15.12 -11.93
N ARG A 176 11.67 -15.73 -12.87
CA ARG A 176 10.42 -15.17 -13.37
C ARG A 176 9.26 -15.63 -12.50
N LEU A 177 8.32 -14.73 -12.21
CA LEU A 177 7.10 -15.09 -11.52
C LEU A 177 6.09 -15.65 -12.53
N PRO A 178 5.51 -16.83 -12.27
CA PRO A 178 4.44 -17.36 -13.10
C PRO A 178 3.16 -16.59 -12.80
N LEU A 179 2.96 -15.49 -13.54
CA LEU A 179 1.68 -14.81 -13.58
C LEU A 179 0.85 -15.51 -14.66
N SER A 180 -0.13 -16.26 -14.20
CA SER A 180 -1.05 -17.12 -14.95
C SER A 180 -1.87 -16.39 -15.99
#